data_AF-A0A4Y2A7D7-F1
#
_entry.id   AF-A0A4Y2A7D7-F1
#
_cell.length_a   1.000
_cell.length_b   1.000
_cell.length_c   1.000
_cell.angle_alpha   90.00
_cell.angle_beta   90.00
_cell.angle_gamma   90.00
#
_symmetry.space_group_name_H-M   'P 1'
#
loop_
_entity.id
_entity.type
_entity.pdbx_description
1 polymer ?
#
loop_
_entity_poly.entity_id
_entity_poly.type
_entity_poly.pdbx_seq_one_letter_code
_entity_poly.pdbx_strand_id
1 'polypeptide(L)'
;MKSYISSDIAQSMNYEPISEVNLKQSLFGAIETDEVSYKNYVIELSNVDNSYKCKLEVLGQNRICSEIKQIPSGPWLKEFKMHGIKLTDLENSTLKVDKEIKLLIGADVAGKLFTGKIYL
;
A
#
# COMPACT_ATOMS: atom_id res chain seq x y z
N MET A 1 11.27 -4.16 1.09
CA MET A 1 10.45 -3.35 2.03
C MET A 1 9.21 -4.17 2.32
N LYS A 2 8.63 -4.15 3.52
CA LYS A 2 7.47 -5.01 3.78
C LYS A 2 6.19 -4.42 3.18
N SER A 3 5.38 -5.26 2.57
CA SER A 3 4.04 -4.92 2.10
C SER A 3 3.00 -5.27 3.18
N TYR A 4 1.92 -4.51 3.23
CA TYR A 4 0.89 -4.64 4.26
C TYR A 4 -0.51 -4.57 3.65
N ILE A 5 -1.44 -5.33 4.24
CA ILE A 5 -2.86 -5.29 3.93
C ILE A 5 -3.64 -5.00 5.21
N SER A 6 -4.72 -4.24 5.11
CA SER A 6 -5.58 -4.00 6.26
C SER A 6 -6.40 -5.26 6.58
N SER A 7 -6.51 -5.59 7.88
CA SER A 7 -7.15 -6.84 8.32
C SER A 7 -8.61 -6.96 7.86
N ASP A 8 -9.33 -5.84 7.78
CA ASP A 8 -10.71 -5.75 7.26
C ASP A 8 -10.79 -6.14 5.78
N ILE A 9 -9.82 -5.74 4.96
CA ILE A 9 -9.78 -6.10 3.54
C ILE A 9 -9.41 -7.56 3.36
N ALA A 10 -8.40 -8.05 4.08
CA ALA A 10 -8.04 -9.47 4.05
C ALA A 10 -9.25 -10.36 4.38
N GLN A 11 -10.01 -10.00 5.41
CA GLN A 11 -11.21 -10.72 5.81
C GLN A 11 -12.35 -10.60 4.79
N SER A 12 -12.66 -9.38 4.30
CA SER A 12 -13.76 -9.17 3.34
C SER A 12 -13.51 -9.87 1.99
N MET A 13 -12.24 -10.06 1.61
CA MET A 13 -11.84 -10.81 0.42
C MET A 13 -11.64 -12.32 0.68
N ASN A 14 -11.90 -12.80 1.90
CA ASN A 14 -11.74 -14.21 2.30
C ASN A 14 -10.31 -14.75 2.12
N TYR A 15 -9.29 -13.92 2.38
CA TYR A 15 -7.92 -14.41 2.44
C TYR A 15 -7.65 -15.08 3.79
N GLU A 16 -7.17 -16.32 3.74
CA GLU A 16 -6.71 -17.04 4.92
C GLU A 16 -5.22 -16.76 5.19
N PRO A 17 -4.82 -16.57 6.46
CA PRO A 17 -3.43 -16.38 6.81
C PRO A 17 -2.65 -17.67 6.53
N ILE A 18 -1.49 -17.53 5.89
CA ILE A 18 -0.60 -18.66 5.58
C ILE A 18 0.39 -18.95 6.73
N SER A 19 0.64 -17.96 7.58
CA SER A 19 1.54 -18.04 8.73
C SER A 19 1.36 -16.83 9.65
N GLU A 20 2.03 -16.86 10.80
CA GLU A 20 2.23 -15.69 11.66
C GLU A 20 3.72 -15.37 11.76
N VAL A 21 4.05 -14.09 11.80
CA VAL A 21 5.42 -13.59 11.86
C VAL A 21 5.52 -12.57 12.99
N ASN A 22 6.40 -12.84 13.94
CA ASN A 22 6.74 -11.89 15.00
C ASN A 22 7.78 -10.89 14.48
N LEU A 23 7.52 -9.60 14.67
CA LEU A 23 8.41 -8.54 14.22
C LEU A 23 8.64 -7.50 15.28
N LYS A 24 9.88 -7.03 15.31
CA LYS A 24 10.35 -5.92 16.10
C LYS A 24 10.97 -4.90 15.16
N GLN A 25 10.64 -3.62 15.32
CA GLN A 25 11.15 -2.55 14.48
C GLN A 25 12.16 -1.71 15.26
N SER A 26 13.32 -1.46 14.66
CA SER A 26 14.28 -0.48 15.15
C SER A 26 14.06 0.85 14.40
N LEU A 27 13.82 1.91 15.15
CA LEU A 27 13.56 3.26 14.66
C LEU A 27 14.78 4.15 14.90
N PHE A 28 14.81 5.29 14.22
CA PHE A 28 15.85 6.31 14.46
C PHE A 28 15.84 6.76 15.92
N GLY A 29 17.02 7.02 16.47
CA GLY A 29 17.18 7.34 17.89
C GLY A 29 17.34 6.12 18.80
N ALA A 30 17.67 4.95 18.24
CA ALA A 30 17.82 3.68 18.97
C ALA A 30 16.56 3.27 19.76
N ILE A 31 15.39 3.68 19.25
CA ILE A 31 14.10 3.27 19.79
C ILE A 31 13.75 1.93 19.14
N GLU A 32 13.39 0.95 19.96
CA GLU A 32 12.85 -0.30 19.47
C GLU A 32 11.37 -0.39 19.84
N THR A 33 10.56 -0.92 18.93
CA THR A 33 9.18 -1.28 19.25
C THR A 33 9.15 -2.55 20.10
N ASP A 34 8.02 -2.82 20.73
CA ASP A 34 7.74 -4.16 21.22
C ASP A 34 7.65 -5.15 20.04
N GLU A 35 7.83 -6.44 20.35
CA GLU A 35 7.58 -7.50 19.39
C GLU A 35 6.06 -7.64 19.17
N VAL A 36 5.65 -7.63 17.90
CA VAL A 36 4.25 -7.74 17.49
C VAL A 36 4.09 -8.91 16.53
N SER A 37 3.08 -9.75 16.76
CA SER A 37 2.70 -10.83 15.83
C SER A 37 1.85 -10.29 14.70
N TYR A 38 2.22 -10.63 13.47
CA TYR A 38 1.51 -10.28 12.26
C TYR A 38 1.05 -11.54 11.53
N LYS A 39 -0.21 -11.57 11.12
CA LYS A 39 -0.70 -12.59 10.17
C LYS A 39 -0.10 -12.31 8.80
N ASN A 40 0.46 -13.32 8.16
CA ASN A 40 0.99 -13.23 6.80
C ASN A 40 -0.02 -13.81 5.81
N TYR A 41 -0.21 -13.15 4.68
CA TYR A 41 -1.14 -13.55 3.63
C TYR A 41 -0.42 -13.55 2.29
N VAL A 42 -0.89 -14.40 1.37
CA VAL A 42 -0.51 -14.32 -0.05
C VAL A 42 -1.70 -13.78 -0.82
N ILE A 43 -1.56 -12.58 -1.36
CA ILE A 43 -2.60 -11.94 -2.16
C ILE A 43 -2.23 -11.93 -3.64
N GLU A 44 -3.23 -11.94 -4.50
CA GLU A 44 -3.06 -11.72 -5.94
C GLU A 44 -3.39 -10.27 -6.28
N LEU A 45 -2.44 -9.57 -6.90
CA LEU A 45 -2.67 -8.24 -7.47
C LEU A 45 -2.60 -8.29 -8.98
N SER A 46 -3.48 -7.53 -9.61
CA SER A 46 -3.40 -7.21 -11.04
C SER A 46 -2.97 -5.77 -11.25
N ASN A 47 -2.36 -5.50 -12.40
CA ASN A 47 -2.24 -4.13 -12.89
C ASN A 47 -3.61 -3.59 -13.33
N VAL A 48 -3.69 -2.27 -13.58
CA VAL A 48 -4.97 -1.56 -13.80
C VAL A 48 -5.79 -2.12 -14.98
N ASP A 49 -5.14 -2.60 -16.03
CA ASP A 49 -5.81 -3.17 -17.20
C ASP A 49 -5.99 -4.70 -17.13
N ASN A 50 -5.60 -5.31 -16.01
CA ASN A 50 -5.60 -6.76 -15.75
C ASN A 50 -4.77 -7.62 -16.72
N SER A 51 -3.89 -7.04 -17.52
CA SER A 51 -3.00 -7.79 -18.42
C SER A 51 -1.89 -8.55 -17.70
N TYR A 52 -1.56 -8.14 -16.47
CA TYR A 52 -0.57 -8.79 -15.63
C TYR A 52 -1.10 -9.04 -14.23
N LYS A 53 -0.70 -10.18 -13.66
CA LYS A 53 -1.00 -10.56 -12.28
C LYS A 53 0.25 -11.07 -11.58
N CYS A 54 0.39 -10.72 -10.32
CA CYS A 54 1.43 -11.28 -9.46
C CYS A 54 0.89 -11.60 -8.07
N LYS A 55 1.43 -12.67 -7.48
CA LYS A 55 1.26 -12.94 -6.06
C LYS A 55 2.33 -12.21 -5.26
N LEU A 56 1.95 -11.68 -4.11
CA LEU A 56 2.88 -11.13 -3.12
C LEU A 56 2.48 -11.54 -1.70
N GLU A 57 3.49 -11.65 -0.85
CA GLU A 57 3.28 -11.78 0.59
C GLU A 57 3.07 -10.41 1.23
N VAL A 58 2.08 -10.33 2.10
CA VAL A 58 1.68 -9.11 2.81
C VAL A 58 1.38 -9.41 4.27
N LEU A 59 1.73 -8.48 5.15
CA LEU A 59 1.42 -8.56 6.56
C LEU A 59 0.09 -7.88 6.85
N GLY A 60 -0.79 -8.57 7.57
CA GLY A 60 -2.05 -8.03 8.05
C GLY A 60 -1.85 -7.06 9.20
N GLN A 61 -2.45 -5.87 9.11
CA GLN A 61 -2.43 -4.89 10.19
C GLN A 61 -3.76 -4.16 10.27
N ASN A 62 -4.31 -3.97 11.47
CA ASN A 62 -5.59 -3.27 11.62
C ASN A 62 -5.55 -1.83 11.09
N ARG A 63 -4.41 -1.15 11.26
CA ARG A 63 -4.16 0.18 10.74
C ARG A 63 -2.72 0.28 10.24
N ILE A 64 -2.53 0.40 8.94
CA ILE A 64 -1.19 0.43 8.31
C ILE A 64 -0.45 1.73 8.67
N CYS A 65 -1.13 2.88 8.59
CA CYS A 65 -0.56 4.18 8.93
C CYS A 65 -1.60 5.14 9.49
N SER A 66 -1.14 6.30 9.98
CA SER A 66 -2.02 7.43 10.29
C SER A 66 -2.76 7.90 9.04
N GLU A 67 -3.83 8.69 9.21
CA GLU A 67 -4.54 9.27 8.08
C GLU A 67 -3.59 10.03 7.14
N ILE A 68 -3.74 9.79 5.84
CA ILE A 68 -3.03 10.55 4.83
C ILE A 68 -3.84 11.82 4.53
N LYS A 69 -3.16 12.96 4.61
CA LYS A 69 -3.74 14.22 4.15
C LYS A 69 -3.80 14.22 2.63
N GLN A 70 -4.95 14.61 2.11
CA GLN A 70 -5.14 14.76 0.68
C GLN A 70 -4.21 15.86 0.13
N ILE A 71 -3.96 15.81 -1.16
CA ILE A 71 -3.04 16.75 -1.78
C ILE A 71 -3.76 18.10 -1.93
N PRO A 72 -3.20 19.21 -1.41
CA PRO A 72 -3.82 20.53 -1.53
C PRO A 72 -3.82 20.99 -2.99
N SER A 73 -4.72 21.90 -3.33
CA SER A 73 -4.72 22.49 -4.68
C SER A 73 -3.62 23.55 -4.82
N GLY A 74 -2.90 23.55 -5.94
CA GLY A 74 -1.87 24.55 -6.20
C GLY A 74 -1.58 24.78 -7.70
N PRO A 75 -0.76 25.80 -8.03
CA PRO A 75 -0.45 26.17 -9.42
C PRO A 75 0.20 25.04 -10.23
N TRP A 76 0.95 24.16 -9.56
CA TRP A 76 1.62 22.98 -10.12
C TRP A 76 0.64 21.94 -10.70
N LEU A 77 -0.65 21.99 -10.36
CA LEU A 77 -1.67 21.13 -10.98
C LEU A 77 -1.74 21.32 -12.50
N LYS A 78 -1.48 22.53 -12.98
CA LYS A 78 -1.44 22.82 -14.42
C LYS A 78 -0.28 22.08 -15.11
N GLU A 79 0.87 22.04 -14.46
CA GLU A 79 2.06 21.34 -14.95
C GLU A 79 1.81 19.83 -14.99
N PHE A 80 1.28 19.26 -13.90
CA PHE A 80 0.91 17.83 -13.89
C PHE A 80 -0.06 17.48 -15.01
N LYS A 81 -1.09 18.30 -15.22
CA LYS A 81 -2.03 18.11 -16.33
C LYS A 81 -1.34 18.19 -17.70
N MET A 82 -0.42 19.12 -17.89
CA MET A 82 0.36 19.26 -19.14
C MET A 82 1.22 18.02 -19.42
N HIS A 83 1.73 17.37 -18.37
CA HIS A 83 2.49 16.11 -18.47
C HIS A 83 1.61 14.86 -18.45
N GLY A 84 0.28 14.99 -18.51
CA GLY A 84 -0.64 13.86 -18.48
C GLY A 84 -0.71 13.13 -17.12
N ILE A 85 -0.20 13.74 -16.06
CA ILE A 85 -0.25 13.21 -14.70
C ILE A 85 -1.61 13.53 -14.10
N LYS A 86 -2.34 12.49 -13.70
CA LYS A 86 -3.66 12.61 -13.06
C LYS A 86 -3.56 12.29 -11.58
N LEU A 87 -3.96 13.23 -10.73
CA LEU A 87 -4.13 13.00 -9.31
C LEU A 87 -5.59 12.71 -8.99
N THR A 88 -5.82 11.71 -8.15
CA THR A 88 -7.16 11.31 -7.68
C THR A 88 -7.44 11.74 -6.25
N ASP A 89 -6.40 12.01 -5.46
CA ASP A 89 -6.49 12.36 -4.04
C ASP A 89 -6.22 13.87 -3.80
N LEU A 90 -7.15 14.70 -4.27
CA LEU A 90 -7.10 16.16 -4.08
C LEU A 90 -8.10 16.57 -2.99
N GLU A 91 -7.75 17.55 -2.15
CA GLU A 91 -8.64 18.07 -1.08
C GLU A 91 -10.00 18.56 -1.61
N ASN A 92 -10.05 19.07 -2.85
CA ASN A 92 -11.27 19.55 -3.50
C ASN A 92 -11.95 18.49 -4.38
N SER A 93 -11.53 17.24 -4.28
CA SER A 93 -12.11 16.15 -5.05
C SER A 93 -13.53 15.84 -4.55
N THR A 94 -14.47 15.63 -5.47
CA THR A 94 -15.80 15.13 -5.15
C THR A 94 -15.79 13.63 -4.81
N LEU A 95 -14.68 12.95 -5.10
CA LEU A 95 -14.48 11.55 -4.73
C LEU A 95 -14.20 11.49 -3.22
N LYS A 96 -15.07 10.80 -2.49
CA LYS A 96 -14.77 10.40 -1.11
C LYS A 96 -13.68 9.32 -1.17
N VAL A 97 -12.44 9.75 -1.01
CA VAL A 97 -11.30 8.84 -0.86
C VAL A 97 -11.20 8.45 0.61
N ASP A 98 -11.06 7.16 0.88
CA ASP A 98 -10.74 6.69 2.22
C ASP A 98 -9.37 7.25 2.62
N LYS A 99 -9.27 7.82 3.83
CA LYS A 99 -8.03 8.43 4.33
C LYS A 99 -7.05 7.39 4.89
N GLU A 100 -7.51 6.16 5.04
CA GLU A 100 -6.69 5.04 5.48
C GLU A 100 -6.11 4.27 4.30
N ILE A 101 -4.82 3.96 4.38
CA ILE A 101 -4.22 2.99 3.46
C ILE A 101 -4.77 1.61 3.80
N LYS A 102 -5.39 0.98 2.80
CA LYS A 102 -5.88 -0.41 2.86
C LYS A 102 -4.87 -1.43 2.35
N LEU A 103 -3.97 -1.01 1.45
CA LEU A 103 -2.89 -1.83 0.91
C LEU A 103 -1.65 -0.97 0.70
N LEU A 104 -0.53 -1.37 1.31
CA LEU A 104 0.78 -0.76 1.12
C LEU A 104 1.69 -1.76 0.41
N ILE A 105 2.29 -1.37 -0.71
CA ILE A 105 3.18 -2.22 -1.50
C ILE A 105 4.61 -1.71 -1.36
N GLY A 106 5.53 -2.60 -0.98
CA GLY A 106 6.96 -2.32 -0.95
C GLY A 106 7.52 -2.00 -2.33
N ALA A 107 8.47 -1.07 -2.41
CA ALA A 107 9.09 -0.64 -3.66
C ALA A 107 9.73 -1.81 -4.45
N ASP A 108 10.22 -2.82 -3.74
CA ASP A 108 10.76 -4.08 -4.27
C ASP A 108 9.74 -4.93 -5.05
N VAL A 109 8.44 -4.71 -4.82
CA VAL A 109 7.36 -5.40 -5.54
C VAL A 109 6.69 -4.48 -6.58
N ALA A 110 6.71 -3.17 -6.35
CA ALA A 110 6.03 -2.19 -7.21
C ALA A 110 6.47 -2.26 -8.68
N GLY A 111 7.77 -2.41 -8.94
CA GLY A 111 8.29 -2.54 -10.31
C GLY A 111 7.71 -3.74 -11.06
N LYS A 112 7.61 -4.89 -10.37
CA LYS A 112 7.01 -6.11 -10.91
C LYS A 112 5.54 -5.92 -11.22
N LEU A 113 4.79 -5.23 -10.36
CA LEU A 113 3.37 -4.96 -10.58
C LEU A 113 3.14 -4.08 -11.81
N PHE A 114 3.94 -3.03 -12.00
CA PHE A 114 3.71 -2.06 -13.08
C PHE A 114 4.16 -2.56 -14.45
N THR A 115 5.19 -3.40 -14.50
CA THR A 115 5.88 -3.71 -15.76
C THR A 115 5.98 -5.20 -16.08
N GLY A 116 5.60 -6.06 -15.12
CA GLY A 116 5.90 -7.48 -15.17
C GLY A 116 7.38 -7.83 -15.03
N LYS A 117 8.27 -6.84 -14.89
CA LYS A 117 9.73 -7.00 -14.79
C LYS A 117 10.22 -6.60 -13.40
N ILE A 118 11.26 -7.29 -12.94
CA ILE A 118 11.98 -6.92 -11.71
C ILE A 118 12.99 -5.84 -12.09
N TYR A 119 12.90 -4.68 -11.45
CA TYR A 119 13.92 -3.63 -11.52
C TYR A 119 14.58 -3.57 -10.14
N LEU A 120 15.85 -4.01 -10.08
CA LEU A 120 16.72 -3.95 -8.90
C LEU A 120 17.48 -2.63 -8.87
#